data_AF-A0AAN6M7P5-F1
#
_entry.id   AF-A0AAN6M7P5-F1
#
_cell.length_a   1.000
_cell.length_b   1.000
_cell.length_c   1.000
_cell.angle_alpha   90.00
_cell.angle_beta   90.00
_cell.angle_gamma   90.00
#
_symmetry.space_group_name_H-M   'P 1'
#
loop_
_entity.id
_entity.type
_entity.pdbx_description
1 polymer ?
#
loop_
_entity_poly.entity_id
_entity_poly.type
_entity_poly.pdbx_seq_one_letter_code
_entity_poly.pdbx_strand_id
1 'polypeptide(L)'
;MVLIKLKCAPEDLQATINVRMTANKPQLSLSSLKAPGCNPVLEIIIHLRCTSSTQPSRAITIFTPETIFNASHDPDDGHMDNLARGMLGGGLTCTSNPKKRISFGYFKIHRVSQENANAADLRDRPGANFLTVPALNSGKEVTVKYSLTEERIFVFADGMSADDLVVGEKYSIGLNDGYVGATWWCWGDLDEELRDKKMHAFAKDTIGLWHGDEPNVSALEDEGWVVGEKRAQLEFIINKGDGSCDVEIVE
;
A
#
# COMPACT_ATOMS: atom_id res chain seq x y z
N MET A 1 9.80 -1.27 6.55
CA MET A 1 10.47 -0.18 5.81
C MET A 1 9.66 1.09 6.05
N VAL A 2 10.28 2.26 6.14
CA VAL A 2 9.55 3.54 6.11
C VAL A 2 10.02 4.26 4.85
N LEU A 3 9.08 4.66 4.00
CA LEU A 3 9.36 5.37 2.76
C LEU A 3 9.87 6.77 3.07
N ILE A 4 11.02 7.10 2.49
CA ILE A 4 11.54 8.46 2.50
C ILE A 4 10.85 9.21 1.36
N LYS A 5 9.97 10.15 1.70
CA LYS A 5 9.29 11.01 0.73
C LYS A 5 10.28 12.06 0.21
N LEU A 6 10.82 11.81 -0.97
CA LEU A 6 11.63 12.79 -1.68
C LEU A 6 10.72 13.90 -2.23
N LYS A 7 11.18 15.15 -2.15
CA LYS A 7 10.45 16.31 -2.67
C LYS A 7 11.23 16.92 -3.83
N CYS A 8 10.52 17.35 -4.87
CA CYS A 8 11.03 18.23 -5.91
C CYS A 8 10.37 19.61 -5.81
N ALA A 9 10.79 20.55 -6.66
CA ALA A 9 10.06 21.81 -6.80
C ALA A 9 8.65 21.52 -7.36
N PRO A 10 7.61 22.31 -7.00
CA PRO A 10 6.25 22.08 -7.48
C PRO A 10 6.12 22.01 -9.00
N GLU A 11 6.92 22.78 -9.72
CA GLU A 11 6.98 22.81 -11.19
C GLU A 11 7.56 21.53 -11.81
N ASP A 12 8.35 20.77 -11.05
CA ASP A 12 8.92 19.50 -11.51
C ASP A 12 7.97 18.31 -11.27
N LEU A 13 6.89 18.52 -10.52
CA LEU A 13 5.94 17.47 -10.16
C LEU A 13 5.21 16.97 -11.40
N GLN A 14 5.27 15.66 -11.63
CA GLN A 14 4.69 15.03 -12.81
C GLN A 14 3.28 14.50 -12.55
N ALA A 15 3.02 13.99 -11.35
CA ALA A 15 1.69 13.53 -10.95
C ALA A 15 1.46 13.57 -9.44
N THR A 16 0.20 13.70 -9.08
CA THR A 16 -0.29 13.57 -7.70
C THR A 16 -1.35 12.48 -7.63
N ILE A 17 -1.18 11.56 -6.70
CA ILE A 17 -2.16 10.52 -6.36
C ILE A 17 -2.75 10.87 -5.00
N ASN A 18 -4.07 11.08 -4.96
CA ASN A 18 -4.81 11.14 -3.72
C ASN A 18 -5.10 9.74 -3.21
N VAL A 19 -4.86 9.54 -1.91
CA VAL A 19 -5.08 8.30 -1.19
C VAL A 19 -6.14 8.54 -0.12
N ARG A 20 -7.17 7.71 -0.12
CA ARG A 20 -8.20 7.68 0.94
C ARG A 20 -8.42 6.27 1.45
N MET A 21 -8.85 6.15 2.70
CA MET A 21 -9.18 4.90 3.34
C MET A 21 -10.66 4.88 3.73
N THR A 22 -11.32 3.75 3.50
CA THR A 22 -12.68 3.49 3.99
C THR A 22 -12.79 2.09 4.57
N ALA A 23 -13.91 1.80 5.22
CA ALA A 23 -14.30 0.46 5.59
C ALA A 23 -15.61 0.10 4.88
N ASN A 24 -15.71 -1.08 4.27
CA ASN A 24 -16.92 -1.51 3.55
C ASN A 24 -18.15 -1.58 4.49
N LYS A 25 -17.89 -1.89 5.76
CA LYS A 25 -18.84 -1.82 6.87
C LYS A 25 -18.10 -1.20 8.05
N PRO A 26 -18.40 0.05 8.45
CA PRO A 26 -17.77 0.70 9.60
C PRO A 26 -18.34 0.16 10.92
N GLN A 27 -18.60 -1.14 10.99
CA GLN A 27 -19.20 -1.83 12.11
C GLN A 27 -18.48 -3.16 12.32
N LEU A 28 -18.12 -3.43 13.57
CA LEU A 28 -17.53 -4.71 14.00
C LEU A 28 -18.52 -5.38 14.95
N SER A 29 -19.18 -6.43 14.45
CA SER A 29 -20.22 -7.14 15.19
C SER A 29 -19.63 -8.17 16.14
N LEU A 30 -20.01 -8.11 17.43
CA LEU A 30 -19.55 -9.06 18.45
C LEU A 30 -20.00 -10.49 18.15
N SER A 31 -21.22 -10.67 17.64
CA SER A 31 -21.69 -11.99 17.20
C SER A 31 -20.87 -12.54 16.04
N SER A 32 -20.42 -11.69 15.12
CA SER A 32 -19.53 -12.08 14.01
C SER A 32 -18.12 -12.41 14.49
N LEU A 33 -17.61 -11.71 15.51
CA LEU A 33 -16.31 -12.03 16.14
C LEU A 33 -16.37 -13.36 16.92
N LYS A 34 -17.50 -13.66 17.56
CA LYS A 34 -17.66 -14.88 18.36
C LYS A 34 -18.04 -16.11 17.53
N ALA A 35 -18.40 -15.92 16.26
CA ALA A 35 -18.71 -17.00 15.35
C ALA A 35 -17.41 -17.61 14.80
N PRO A 36 -17.10 -18.90 15.09
CA PRO A 36 -15.94 -19.53 14.50
C PRO A 36 -16.11 -19.65 12.98
N GLY A 37 -15.21 -19.03 12.21
CA GLY A 37 -15.21 -19.11 10.75
C GLY A 37 -14.16 -18.25 10.07
N CYS A 38 -13.86 -18.59 8.81
CA CYS A 38 -12.87 -17.88 7.98
C CYS A 38 -13.42 -16.63 7.27
N ASN A 39 -14.59 -16.13 7.68
CA ASN A 39 -15.21 -15.00 6.99
C ASN A 39 -14.60 -13.67 7.45
N PRO A 40 -14.37 -12.71 6.54
CA PRO A 40 -13.95 -11.37 6.92
C PRO A 40 -15.00 -10.69 7.80
N VAL A 41 -14.57 -10.19 8.96
CA VAL A 41 -15.38 -9.41 9.90
C VAL A 41 -15.16 -7.90 9.73
N LEU A 42 -14.02 -7.51 9.15
CA LEU A 42 -13.70 -6.13 8.81
C LEU A 42 -13.01 -6.09 7.44
N GLU A 43 -13.41 -5.14 6.60
CA GLU A 43 -12.79 -4.92 5.30
C GLU A 43 -12.35 -3.47 5.18
N ILE A 44 -11.04 -3.27 5.03
CA ILE A 44 -10.41 -1.96 4.86
C ILE A 44 -10.11 -1.78 3.39
N ILE A 45 -10.50 -0.64 2.83
CA ILE A 45 -10.35 -0.34 1.41
C ILE A 45 -9.51 0.93 1.29
N ILE A 46 -8.38 0.81 0.59
CA ILE A 46 -7.51 1.93 0.23
C ILE A 46 -7.79 2.29 -1.21
N HIS A 47 -8.16 3.54 -1.45
CA HIS A 47 -8.46 4.03 -2.78
C HIS A 47 -7.34 4.96 -3.24
N LEU A 48 -6.94 4.80 -4.50
CA LEU A 48 -5.94 5.63 -5.14
C LEU A 48 -6.54 6.27 -6.38
N ARG A 49 -6.42 7.60 -6.47
CA ARG A 49 -6.92 8.38 -7.61
C ARG A 49 -5.88 9.41 -8.04
N CYS A 50 -5.59 9.46 -9.33
CA CYS A 50 -4.80 10.57 -9.88
C CYS A 50 -5.61 11.87 -9.82
N THR A 51 -5.06 12.91 -9.21
CA THR A 51 -5.69 14.24 -9.07
C THR A 51 -4.97 15.34 -9.83
N SER A 52 -3.72 15.09 -10.23
CA SER A 52 -2.93 15.96 -11.09
C SER A 52 -1.97 15.11 -11.91
N SER A 53 -1.75 15.48 -13.19
CA SER A 53 -0.84 14.78 -14.09
C SER A 53 -0.44 15.67 -15.26
N THR A 54 0.85 15.62 -15.63
CA THR A 54 1.36 16.20 -16.89
C THR A 54 0.97 15.37 -18.11
N GLN A 55 0.55 14.11 -17.92
CA GLN A 55 0.07 13.19 -18.96
C GLN A 55 -1.34 12.69 -18.59
N PRO A 56 -2.38 13.54 -18.71
CA PRO A 56 -3.69 13.28 -18.11
C PRO A 56 -4.45 12.10 -18.73
N SER A 57 -4.05 11.66 -19.92
CA SER A 57 -4.64 10.49 -20.61
C SER A 57 -3.89 9.19 -20.37
N ARG A 58 -2.77 9.19 -19.63
CA ARG A 58 -1.99 7.98 -19.34
C ARG A 58 -2.13 7.56 -17.90
N ALA A 59 -2.21 6.25 -17.70
CA ALA A 59 -2.22 5.64 -16.39
C ALA A 59 -0.83 5.70 -15.74
N ILE A 60 -0.78 5.49 -14.42
CA ILE A 60 0.45 5.47 -13.64
C ILE A 60 0.59 4.08 -13.04
N THR A 61 1.71 3.40 -13.29
CA THR A 61 2.01 2.11 -12.68
C THR A 61 3.06 2.27 -11.59
N ILE A 62 2.78 1.75 -10.41
CA ILE A 62 3.66 1.82 -9.23
C ILE A 62 4.08 0.42 -8.78
N PHE A 63 5.31 0.30 -8.29
CA PHE A 63 5.79 -0.90 -7.60
C PHE A 63 5.37 -0.84 -6.14
N THR A 64 4.54 -1.79 -5.71
CA THR A 64 3.86 -1.78 -4.40
C THR A 64 4.49 -2.61 -3.27
N PRO A 65 5.57 -3.41 -3.43
CA PRO A 65 6.07 -4.22 -2.33
C PRO A 65 6.40 -3.37 -1.10
N GLU A 66 6.01 -3.91 0.05
CA GLU A 66 6.21 -3.29 1.36
C GLU A 66 5.50 -1.94 1.57
N THR A 67 4.48 -1.61 0.77
CA THR A 67 3.62 -0.44 0.95
C THR A 67 2.20 -0.85 1.29
N ILE A 68 1.37 0.10 1.74
CA ILE A 68 -0.07 -0.12 2.01
C ILE A 68 -0.90 -0.39 0.75
N PHE A 69 -0.26 -0.46 -0.42
CA PHE A 69 -0.90 -0.78 -1.69
C PHE A 69 -0.69 -2.24 -2.11
N ASN A 70 0.06 -3.02 -1.33
CA ASN A 70 0.22 -4.44 -1.57
C ASN A 70 -0.74 -5.24 -0.67
N ALA A 71 -1.88 -5.64 -1.23
CA ALA A 71 -2.83 -6.52 -0.56
C ALA A 71 -2.57 -8.02 -0.79
N SER A 72 -1.58 -8.41 -1.60
CA SER A 72 -1.36 -9.83 -1.87
C SER A 72 -0.91 -10.54 -0.60
N HIS A 73 -1.78 -11.38 -0.07
CA HIS A 73 -1.38 -12.54 0.71
C HIS A 73 -1.01 -13.61 -0.31
N ASP A 74 0.28 -13.78 -0.57
CA ASP A 74 0.71 -15.07 -1.09
C ASP A 74 0.81 -16.01 0.13
N PRO A 75 -0.09 -16.99 0.28
CA PRO A 75 -0.07 -17.92 1.40
C PRO A 75 1.19 -18.81 1.39
N ASP A 76 1.86 -18.98 0.25
CA ASP A 76 3.08 -19.78 0.12
C ASP A 76 4.35 -19.00 0.50
N ASP A 77 4.25 -17.67 0.66
CA ASP A 77 5.40 -16.83 1.00
C ASP A 77 5.83 -16.96 2.48
N GLY A 78 5.09 -17.72 3.30
CA GLY A 78 5.34 -17.87 4.75
C GLY A 78 5.43 -16.52 5.47
N HIS A 79 4.90 -15.46 4.85
CA HIS A 79 5.13 -14.08 5.23
C HIS A 79 3.98 -13.58 6.09
N MET A 80 4.38 -12.98 7.20
CA MET A 80 3.59 -12.04 7.96
C MET A 80 2.94 -11.02 7.01
N ASP A 81 1.63 -10.83 7.14
CA ASP A 81 0.90 -9.93 6.24
C ASP A 81 1.37 -8.47 6.36
N ASN A 82 1.08 -7.70 5.32
CA ASN A 82 1.51 -6.32 5.21
C ASN A 82 0.95 -5.43 6.35
N LEU A 83 -0.23 -5.72 6.88
CA LEU A 83 -0.79 -4.93 7.99
C LEU A 83 -0.03 -5.12 9.29
N ALA A 84 0.51 -6.33 9.54
CA ALA A 84 1.33 -6.60 10.72
C ALA A 84 2.64 -5.84 10.77
N ARG A 85 3.04 -5.21 9.67
CA ARG A 85 4.22 -4.34 9.57
C ARG A 85 3.95 -2.92 10.10
N GLY A 86 2.72 -2.64 10.54
CA GLY A 86 2.34 -1.32 11.08
C GLY A 86 1.90 -0.31 10.03
N MET A 87 1.40 -0.79 8.88
CA MET A 87 0.92 0.10 7.79
C MET A 87 -0.34 0.88 8.17
N LEU A 88 -1.08 0.42 9.18
CA LEU A 88 -2.23 1.10 9.76
C LEU A 88 -1.93 1.66 11.16
N GLY A 89 -0.66 2.05 11.38
CA GLY A 89 -0.21 2.67 12.61
C GLY A 89 -0.39 1.77 13.83
N GLY A 90 -1.18 2.23 14.80
CA GLY A 90 -1.45 1.51 16.05
C GLY A 90 -2.56 0.46 15.96
N GLY A 91 -3.16 0.24 14.78
CA GLY A 91 -4.36 -0.58 14.62
C GLY A 91 -5.64 0.18 15.00
N LEU A 92 -6.65 -0.55 15.48
CA LEU A 92 -7.91 0.05 15.94
C LEU A 92 -7.71 0.69 17.31
N THR A 93 -7.86 2.01 17.41
CA THR A 93 -7.69 2.77 18.65
C THR A 93 -9.03 3.34 19.12
N CYS A 94 -9.45 3.01 20.35
CA CYS A 94 -10.71 3.51 20.89
C CYS A 94 -10.68 5.05 21.01
N THR A 95 -11.69 5.71 20.46
CA THR A 95 -11.78 7.18 20.38
C THR A 95 -12.05 7.82 21.74
N SER A 96 -12.76 7.12 22.64
CA SER A 96 -13.03 7.59 24.00
C SER A 96 -11.90 7.24 24.99
N ASN A 97 -11.14 6.17 24.72
CA ASN A 97 -10.01 5.75 25.54
C ASN A 97 -8.82 5.28 24.66
N PRO A 98 -7.89 6.18 24.30
CA PRO A 98 -6.75 5.84 23.44
C PRO A 98 -5.80 4.77 23.98
N LYS A 99 -5.88 4.42 25.28
CA LYS A 99 -5.12 3.31 25.85
C LYS A 99 -5.70 1.94 25.47
N LYS A 100 -6.97 1.89 25.08
CA LYS A 100 -7.65 0.69 24.59
C LYS A 100 -7.46 0.60 23.08
N ARG A 101 -6.64 -0.36 22.63
CA ARG A 101 -6.26 -0.51 21.23
C ARG A 101 -6.15 -1.97 20.83
N ILE A 102 -6.65 -2.31 19.65
CA ILE A 102 -6.45 -3.62 19.02
C ILE A 102 -5.31 -3.45 18.02
N SER A 103 -4.11 -3.86 18.43
CA SER A 103 -2.92 -3.77 17.59
C SER A 103 -2.99 -4.75 16.44
N PHE A 104 -2.69 -4.27 15.23
CA PHE A 104 -2.56 -5.14 14.06
C PHE A 104 -1.15 -5.68 13.86
N GLY A 105 -0.21 -5.36 14.76
CA GLY A 105 1.22 -5.71 14.68
C GLY A 105 2.10 -4.50 14.37
N TYR A 106 3.39 -4.61 14.72
CA TYR A 106 4.41 -3.61 14.39
C TYR A 106 5.77 -4.26 14.15
N PHE A 107 5.79 -5.24 13.25
CA PHE A 107 6.96 -6.08 13.06
C PHE A 107 7.87 -5.58 11.94
N LYS A 108 9.17 -5.77 12.15
CA LYS A 108 10.20 -5.56 11.12
C LYS A 108 10.64 -6.91 10.61
N ILE A 109 10.35 -7.19 9.35
CA ILE A 109 10.83 -8.38 8.67
C ILE A 109 12.31 -8.17 8.34
N HIS A 110 13.17 -9.06 8.84
CA HIS A 110 14.55 -9.17 8.39
C HIS A 110 14.64 -10.25 7.32
N ARG A 111 14.77 -9.83 6.05
CA ARG A 111 14.94 -10.75 4.93
C ARG A 111 16.43 -11.02 4.74
N VAL A 112 16.88 -12.21 5.09
CA VAL A 112 18.24 -12.67 4.77
C VAL A 112 18.23 -13.15 3.32
N SER A 113 19.05 -12.52 2.46
CA SER A 113 19.37 -12.92 1.08
C SER A 113 18.30 -13.75 0.36
N GLN A 114 17.20 -13.13 -0.06
CA GLN A 114 16.24 -13.81 -0.95
C GLN A 114 16.87 -13.99 -2.33
N GLU A 115 16.69 -15.17 -2.93
CA GLU A 115 17.07 -15.41 -4.32
C GLU A 115 16.41 -14.36 -5.24
N ASN A 116 17.13 -13.89 -6.25
CA ASN A 116 16.64 -12.87 -7.20
C ASN A 116 16.26 -11.50 -6.60
N ALA A 117 16.59 -11.20 -5.33
CA ALA A 117 16.33 -9.87 -4.74
C ALA A 117 16.96 -8.70 -5.54
N ASN A 118 18.03 -8.99 -6.28
CA ASN A 118 18.75 -8.02 -7.12
C ASN A 118 18.48 -8.21 -8.62
N ALA A 119 17.43 -8.92 -9.02
CA ALA A 119 17.08 -9.07 -10.43
C ALA A 119 16.92 -7.68 -11.11
N ALA A 120 17.39 -7.59 -12.36
CA ALA A 120 17.31 -6.36 -13.15
C ALA A 120 15.87 -6.03 -13.52
N ASP A 121 15.08 -7.05 -13.90
CA ASP A 121 13.63 -6.93 -14.02
C ASP A 121 13.00 -7.00 -12.62
N LEU A 122 12.26 -5.97 -12.26
CA LEU A 122 11.50 -5.90 -11.02
C LEU A 122 10.43 -6.99 -10.98
N ARG A 123 9.91 -7.47 -12.13
CA ARG A 123 8.94 -8.57 -12.18
C ARG A 123 9.51 -9.90 -11.68
N ASP A 124 10.82 -10.08 -11.78
CA ASP A 124 11.50 -11.32 -11.35
C ASP A 124 11.87 -11.30 -9.86
N ARG A 125 11.60 -10.21 -9.13
CA ARG A 125 11.95 -10.08 -7.72
C ARG A 125 10.93 -10.79 -6.82
N PRO A 126 11.36 -11.38 -5.70
CA PRO A 126 10.45 -11.99 -4.73
C PRO A 126 9.40 -11.01 -4.20
N GLY A 127 8.13 -11.41 -4.25
CA GLY A 127 6.99 -10.59 -3.83
C GLY A 127 6.79 -9.34 -4.68
N ALA A 128 7.34 -9.30 -5.90
CA ALA A 128 7.10 -8.22 -6.86
C ALA A 128 5.61 -8.07 -7.13
N ASN A 129 5.10 -6.87 -6.92
CA ASN A 129 3.72 -6.56 -7.19
C ASN A 129 3.62 -5.13 -7.75
N PHE A 130 2.69 -4.93 -8.66
CA PHE A 130 2.48 -3.65 -9.32
C PHE A 130 1.01 -3.28 -9.26
N LEU A 131 0.75 -1.98 -9.26
CA LEU A 131 -0.60 -1.44 -9.27
C LEU A 131 -0.68 -0.32 -10.30
N THR A 132 -1.69 -0.37 -11.16
CA THR A 132 -2.00 0.72 -12.07
C THR A 132 -3.07 1.63 -11.47
N VAL A 133 -2.73 2.90 -11.30
CA VAL A 133 -3.68 3.98 -11.01
C VAL A 133 -4.19 4.54 -12.34
N PRO A 134 -5.52 4.52 -12.58
CA PRO A 134 -6.10 4.99 -13.83
C PRO A 134 -5.72 6.44 -14.17
N ALA A 135 -5.71 6.74 -15.47
CA ALA A 135 -5.43 8.07 -16.00
C ALA A 135 -6.38 9.13 -15.42
N LEU A 136 -5.88 10.36 -15.25
CA LEU A 136 -6.64 11.50 -14.70
C LEU A 136 -7.97 11.72 -15.44
N ASN A 137 -7.95 11.70 -16.78
CA ASN A 137 -9.11 11.94 -17.63
C ASN A 137 -10.18 10.84 -17.52
N SER A 138 -9.82 9.64 -17.03
CA SER A 138 -10.82 8.59 -16.80
C SER A 138 -11.75 8.92 -15.63
N GLY A 139 -11.30 9.76 -14.68
CA GLY A 139 -11.99 10.05 -13.43
C GLY A 139 -12.16 8.85 -12.49
N LYS A 140 -11.58 7.69 -12.82
CA LYS A 140 -11.67 6.45 -12.06
C LYS A 140 -10.62 6.42 -10.93
N GLU A 141 -10.84 5.52 -9.99
CA GLU A 141 -9.90 5.17 -8.93
C GLU A 141 -9.64 3.66 -8.96
N VAL A 142 -8.51 3.24 -8.39
CA VAL A 142 -8.20 1.84 -8.11
C VAL A 142 -8.29 1.59 -6.61
N THR A 143 -8.71 0.39 -6.21
CA THR A 143 -8.89 0.03 -4.81
C THR A 143 -8.04 -1.17 -4.41
N VAL A 144 -7.41 -1.07 -3.25
CA VAL A 144 -6.68 -2.15 -2.59
C VAL A 144 -7.47 -2.56 -1.35
N LYS A 145 -7.83 -3.84 -1.26
CA LYS A 145 -8.73 -4.36 -0.22
C LYS A 145 -7.99 -5.27 0.74
N TYR A 146 -8.10 -4.97 2.03
CA TYR A 146 -7.63 -5.83 3.13
C TYR A 146 -8.83 -6.44 3.85
N SER A 147 -8.93 -7.76 3.82
CA SER A 147 -10.01 -8.51 4.44
C SER A 147 -9.50 -9.15 5.73
N LEU A 148 -10.03 -8.75 6.87
CA LEU A 148 -9.58 -9.18 8.19
C LEU A 148 -10.59 -10.16 8.79
N THR A 149 -10.12 -11.36 9.11
CA THR A 149 -10.85 -12.33 9.93
C THR A 149 -10.77 -11.95 11.41
N GLU A 150 -11.61 -12.55 12.25
CA GLU A 150 -11.55 -12.34 13.70
C GLU A 150 -10.19 -12.76 14.27
N GLU A 151 -9.72 -13.97 13.97
CA GLU A 151 -8.41 -14.47 14.37
C GLU A 151 -7.32 -13.45 14.03
N ARG A 152 -7.35 -12.91 12.80
CA ARG A 152 -6.36 -11.94 12.37
C ARG A 152 -6.45 -10.61 13.12
N ILE A 153 -7.64 -10.14 13.49
CA ILE A 153 -7.79 -8.90 14.26
C ILE A 153 -7.08 -9.02 15.62
N PHE A 154 -7.19 -10.17 16.28
CA PHE A 154 -6.70 -10.35 17.66
C PHE A 154 -5.32 -10.99 17.80
N VAL A 155 -4.78 -11.63 16.75
CA VAL A 155 -3.48 -12.35 16.83
C VAL A 155 -2.32 -11.48 17.35
N PHE A 156 -2.40 -10.15 17.19
CA PHE A 156 -1.39 -9.19 17.67
C PHE A 156 -1.93 -8.13 18.64
N ALA A 157 -3.09 -8.38 19.25
CA ALA A 157 -3.80 -7.40 20.07
C ALA A 157 -3.32 -7.30 21.53
N ASP A 158 -2.14 -7.83 21.87
CA ASP A 158 -1.48 -7.71 23.18
C ASP A 158 -2.43 -7.92 24.39
N GLY A 159 -3.11 -9.06 24.43
CA GLY A 159 -3.99 -9.43 25.54
C GLY A 159 -5.41 -8.85 25.48
N MET A 160 -5.77 -8.14 24.40
CA MET A 160 -7.17 -7.86 24.08
C MET A 160 -7.82 -8.99 23.29
N SER A 161 -9.10 -9.21 23.54
CA SER A 161 -9.97 -10.19 22.90
C SER A 161 -11.31 -9.56 22.51
N ALA A 162 -12.16 -10.34 21.84
CA ALA A 162 -13.53 -9.91 21.52
C ALA A 162 -14.38 -9.63 22.77
N ASP A 163 -14.11 -10.28 23.90
CA ASP A 163 -14.85 -10.10 25.15
C ASP A 163 -14.53 -8.77 25.85
N ASP A 164 -13.41 -8.13 25.50
CA ASP A 164 -13.03 -6.83 26.04
C ASP A 164 -13.75 -5.68 25.33
N LEU A 165 -14.44 -5.93 24.21
CA LEU A 165 -15.13 -4.92 23.42
C LEU A 165 -16.52 -4.64 23.98
N VAL A 166 -16.91 -3.36 23.97
CA VAL A 166 -18.23 -2.92 24.48
C VAL A 166 -19.02 -2.32 23.34
N VAL A 167 -20.29 -2.73 23.20
CA VAL A 167 -21.22 -2.19 22.21
C VAL A 167 -21.30 -0.66 22.32
N GLY A 168 -21.26 0.02 21.17
CA GLY A 168 -21.27 1.48 21.06
C GLY A 168 -19.89 2.13 21.18
N GLU A 169 -18.83 1.37 21.50
CA GLU A 169 -17.47 1.88 21.38
C GLU A 169 -17.12 2.16 19.92
N LYS A 170 -16.38 3.25 19.71
CA LYS A 170 -15.88 3.64 18.39
C LYS A 170 -14.37 3.57 18.37
N TYR A 171 -13.84 2.88 17.38
CA TYR A 171 -12.42 2.74 17.14
C TYR A 171 -12.05 3.45 15.86
N SER A 172 -10.98 4.23 15.89
CA SER A 172 -10.41 4.85 14.70
C SER A 172 -9.20 4.07 14.25
N ILE A 173 -9.04 3.93 12.93
CA ILE A 173 -7.86 3.38 12.30
C ILE A 173 -7.33 4.38 11.28
N GLY A 174 -6.01 4.49 11.17
CA GLY A 174 -5.35 5.49 10.32
C GLY A 174 -4.25 4.87 9.47
N LEU A 175 -4.09 5.40 8.25
CA LEU A 175 -2.94 5.14 7.41
C LEU A 175 -1.65 5.62 8.09
N ASN A 176 -0.63 4.79 8.09
CA ASN A 176 0.71 5.22 8.46
C ASN A 176 1.37 5.86 7.23
N ASP A 177 1.57 7.17 7.28
CA ASP A 177 2.14 7.96 6.18
C ASP A 177 3.50 7.44 5.69
N GLY A 178 4.27 6.80 6.58
CA GLY A 178 5.53 6.15 6.27
C GLY A 178 5.43 4.95 5.32
N TYR A 179 4.23 4.42 5.08
CA TYR A 179 3.97 3.31 4.17
C TYR A 179 3.15 3.73 2.94
N VAL A 180 2.80 5.02 2.81
CA VAL A 180 2.02 5.56 1.71
C VAL A 180 2.97 6.15 0.67
N GLY A 181 3.20 5.39 -0.39
CA GLY A 181 4.02 5.80 -1.54
C GLY A 181 4.47 4.63 -2.39
N ALA A 182 5.51 4.86 -3.20
CA ALA A 182 6.11 3.84 -4.07
C ALA A 182 7.63 3.97 -4.10
N THR A 183 8.33 2.86 -4.26
CA THR A 183 9.79 2.82 -4.43
C THR A 183 10.22 2.95 -5.89
N TRP A 184 9.30 2.71 -6.83
CA TRP A 184 9.49 2.81 -8.27
C TRP A 184 8.12 3.10 -8.93
N TRP A 185 8.11 3.89 -10.01
CA TRP A 185 6.89 4.17 -10.77
C TRP A 185 7.21 4.50 -12.23
N CYS A 186 6.23 4.34 -13.12
CA CYS A 186 6.32 4.77 -14.53
C CYS A 186 4.93 5.14 -15.08
N TRP A 187 4.93 5.69 -16.29
CA TRP A 187 3.70 5.90 -17.07
C TRP A 187 3.31 4.63 -17.84
N GLY A 188 2.01 4.36 -17.90
CA GLY A 188 1.43 3.26 -18.65
C GLY A 188 0.59 2.34 -17.78
N ASP A 189 -0.24 1.55 -18.45
CA ASP A 189 -1.14 0.57 -17.85
C ASP A 189 -0.54 -0.84 -17.94
N LEU A 190 -0.58 -1.61 -16.85
CA LEU A 190 -0.05 -2.98 -16.77
C LEU A 190 -0.70 -3.94 -17.75
N ASP A 191 -1.99 -3.77 -17.99
CA ASP A 191 -2.78 -4.64 -18.85
C ASP A 191 -2.76 -4.16 -20.31
N GLU A 192 -2.28 -2.96 -20.60
CA GLU A 192 -2.19 -2.42 -21.96
C GLU A 192 -0.73 -2.15 -22.37
N GLU A 193 -0.27 -0.90 -22.22
CA GLU A 193 1.03 -0.42 -22.69
C GLU A 193 2.22 -1.22 -22.14
N LEU A 194 2.09 -1.76 -20.92
CA LEU A 194 3.18 -2.36 -20.17
C LEU A 194 3.10 -3.90 -20.12
N ARG A 195 2.08 -4.53 -20.71
CA ARG A 195 1.80 -5.97 -20.58
C ARG A 195 3.02 -6.84 -20.87
N ASP A 196 3.66 -6.60 -22.00
CA ASP A 196 4.80 -7.37 -22.50
C ASP A 196 6.15 -6.69 -22.24
N LYS A 197 6.17 -5.68 -21.37
CA LYS A 197 7.36 -4.89 -21.06
C LYS A 197 8.06 -5.40 -19.79
N LYS A 198 9.39 -5.38 -19.83
CA LYS A 198 10.25 -5.62 -18.68
C LYS A 198 10.37 -4.36 -17.83
N MET A 199 10.41 -4.50 -16.51
CA MET A 199 10.43 -3.36 -15.59
C MET A 199 11.84 -3.19 -15.01
N HIS A 200 12.64 -2.30 -15.58
CA HIS A 200 14.01 -2.14 -15.13
C HIS A 200 14.05 -1.51 -13.72
N ALA A 201 14.85 -2.10 -12.83
CA ALA A 201 14.92 -1.65 -11.43
C ALA A 201 15.57 -0.26 -11.23
N PHE A 202 16.31 0.22 -12.23
CA PHE A 202 16.75 1.63 -12.28
C PHE A 202 15.54 2.57 -12.44
N ALA A 203 15.60 3.70 -11.75
CA ALA A 203 14.70 4.82 -11.95
C ALA A 203 15.53 6.09 -12.12
N LYS A 204 15.09 6.99 -13.00
CA LYS A 204 15.79 8.24 -13.32
C LYS A 204 16.12 9.04 -12.05
N ASP A 205 17.32 9.62 -12.01
CA ASP A 205 17.83 10.43 -10.90
C ASP A 205 17.82 9.73 -9.52
N THR A 206 17.92 8.40 -9.47
CA THR A 206 17.99 7.67 -8.20
C THR A 206 19.41 7.71 -7.62
N ILE A 207 19.70 8.74 -6.83
CA ILE A 207 21.00 8.86 -6.13
C ILE A 207 21.07 7.87 -4.97
N GLY A 208 22.05 6.96 -5.00
CA GLY A 208 22.50 6.19 -3.84
C GLY A 208 21.73 4.91 -3.46
N LEU A 209 20.74 4.49 -4.25
CA LEU A 209 20.04 3.20 -4.06
C LEU A 209 20.33 2.17 -5.16
N TRP A 210 20.92 2.62 -6.27
CA TRP A 210 21.41 1.75 -7.33
C TRP A 210 22.89 1.45 -7.08
N HIS A 211 23.27 0.18 -7.14
CA HIS A 211 24.65 -0.29 -6.91
C HIS A 211 25.44 -0.51 -8.21
N GLY A 212 25.00 0.09 -9.33
CA GLY A 212 25.68 -0.02 -10.63
C GLY A 212 25.82 1.33 -11.33
N ASP A 213 26.39 1.29 -12.53
CA ASP A 213 26.40 2.45 -13.41
C ASP A 213 24.97 2.77 -13.88
N GLU A 214 24.73 4.05 -14.17
CA GLU A 214 23.50 4.47 -14.82
C GLU A 214 23.38 3.78 -16.19
N PRO A 215 22.30 3.02 -16.45
CA PRO A 215 22.17 2.30 -17.70
C PRO A 215 21.88 3.26 -18.85
N ASN A 216 22.24 2.86 -20.07
CA ASN A 216 21.83 3.58 -21.26
C ASN A 216 20.32 3.39 -21.48
N VAL A 217 19.53 4.39 -21.08
CA VAL A 217 18.06 4.35 -21.14
C VAL A 217 17.54 4.13 -22.56
N SER A 218 18.13 4.76 -23.58
CA SER A 218 17.61 4.60 -24.94
C SER A 218 17.81 3.18 -25.48
N ALA A 219 18.96 2.56 -25.19
CA ALA A 219 19.20 1.17 -25.56
C ALA A 219 18.23 0.21 -24.85
N LEU A 220 17.93 0.46 -23.56
CA LEU A 220 16.96 -0.32 -22.80
C LEU A 220 15.54 -0.21 -23.38
N GLU A 221 15.11 1.00 -23.74
CA GLU A 221 13.79 1.23 -24.34
C GLU A 221 13.65 0.52 -25.70
N ASP A 222 14.69 0.53 -26.53
CA ASP A 222 14.75 -0.20 -27.80
C ASP A 222 14.64 -1.72 -27.61
N GLU A 223 15.15 -2.25 -26.48
CA GLU A 223 15.04 -3.65 -26.08
C GLU A 223 13.70 -3.99 -25.39
N GLY A 224 12.80 -3.02 -25.24
CA GLY A 224 11.48 -3.22 -24.64
C GLY A 224 11.44 -3.15 -23.11
N TRP A 225 12.47 -2.59 -22.49
CA TRP A 225 12.45 -2.27 -21.05
C TRP A 225 11.74 -0.95 -20.78
N VAL A 226 11.16 -0.85 -19.59
CA VAL A 226 10.60 0.37 -19.03
C VAL A 226 11.46 0.77 -17.85
N VAL A 227 11.96 2.01 -17.89
CA VAL A 227 12.74 2.60 -16.81
C VAL A 227 11.84 3.45 -15.93
N GLY A 228 12.06 3.40 -14.62
CA GLY A 228 11.26 4.18 -13.67
C GLY A 228 11.50 5.68 -13.83
N GLU A 229 10.46 6.46 -13.57
CA GLU A 229 10.55 7.91 -13.48
C GLU A 229 11.15 8.35 -12.14
N LYS A 230 11.54 9.63 -12.04
CA LYS A 230 12.12 10.18 -10.82
C LYS A 230 11.10 10.11 -9.69
N ARG A 231 11.45 9.44 -8.58
CA ARG A 231 10.52 9.20 -7.45
C ARG A 231 9.94 10.49 -6.85
N ALA A 232 10.75 11.54 -6.76
CA ALA A 232 10.32 12.83 -6.21
C ALA A 232 9.21 13.52 -7.04
N GLN A 233 9.02 13.11 -8.30
CA GLN A 233 8.03 13.69 -9.20
C GLN A 233 6.64 13.04 -9.11
N LEU A 234 6.50 11.99 -8.30
CA LEU A 234 5.21 11.39 -7.96
C LEU A 234 4.90 11.67 -6.49
N GLU A 235 3.84 12.42 -6.25
CA GLU A 235 3.39 12.75 -4.90
C GLU A 235 2.17 11.90 -4.50
N PHE A 236 2.18 11.43 -3.26
CA PHE A 236 1.02 10.81 -2.63
C PHE A 236 0.47 11.73 -1.55
N ILE A 237 -0.77 12.16 -1.71
CA ILE A 237 -1.47 13.05 -0.77
C ILE A 237 -2.59 12.31 -0.07
N ILE A 238 -2.71 12.55 1.23
CA ILE A 238 -3.84 12.12 2.04
C ILE A 238 -4.49 13.41 2.52
N ASN A 239 -5.70 13.71 2.05
CA ASN A 239 -6.38 14.92 2.52
C ASN A 239 -6.80 14.74 3.98
N LYS A 240 -7.08 15.86 4.64
CA LYS A 240 -7.57 15.85 6.01
C LYS A 240 -8.86 15.03 6.11
N GLY A 241 -8.83 13.96 6.91
CA GLY A 241 -9.95 13.03 7.11
C GLY A 241 -9.94 11.81 6.19
N ASP A 242 -9.25 11.86 5.06
CA ASP A 242 -9.20 10.74 4.10
C ASP A 242 -8.27 9.62 4.59
N GLY A 243 -7.36 9.92 5.51
CA GLY A 243 -6.37 8.98 6.02
C GLY A 243 -6.86 8.05 7.12
N SER A 244 -8.12 8.15 7.53
CA SER A 244 -8.67 7.41 8.67
C SER A 244 -10.11 7.00 8.43
N CYS A 245 -10.52 5.90 9.04
CA CYS A 245 -11.93 5.55 9.14
C CYS A 245 -12.26 5.10 10.57
N ASP A 246 -13.52 5.28 10.95
CA ASP A 246 -14.04 4.85 12.23
C ASP A 246 -14.85 3.57 12.08
N VAL A 247 -14.79 2.72 13.09
CA VAL A 247 -15.51 1.45 13.19
C VAL A 247 -16.22 1.43 14.55
N GLU A 248 -17.52 1.14 14.53
CA GLU A 248 -18.35 1.04 15.74
C GLU A 248 -18.55 -0.42 16.14
N ILE A 249 -18.44 -0.73 17.43
CA ILE A 249 -18.76 -2.05 17.95
C ILE A 249 -20.27 -2.20 18.05
N VAL A 250 -20.82 -3.23 17.40
CA VAL A 250 -22.25 -3.55 17.38
C VAL A 250 -22.47 -4.98 17.85
N GLU A 251 -23.72 -5.34 18.12
CA GLU A 251 -24.09 -6.72 18.46
C GLU A 251 -23.86 -7.70 17.29
#